data_AF-A0A2J7V9R3-F1
#
_entry.id   AF-A0A2J7V9R3-F1
#
_cell.length_a   1.000
_cell.length_b   1.000
_cell.length_c   1.000
_cell.angle_alpha   90.00
_cell.angle_beta   90.00
_cell.angle_gamma   90.00
#
_symmetry.space_group_name_H-M   'P 1'
#
loop_
_entity.id
_entity.type
_entity.pdbx_description
1 polymer ?
#
loop_
_entity_poly.entity_id
_entity_poly.type
_entity_poly.pdbx_seq_one_letter_code
_entity_poly.pdbx_strand_id
1 'polypeptide(L)'
;MPSTTLAAADAAALLLAIVVSANGRIDPREVAALDRLDAYQRLGIHRNDFLTRAESALEEIGRPLSETQWLRSSDRCLMLALQQAVADPGLRLLVCRLSAAVITADGRVTDDERQVYASLLSRWGVTQTMVTHAIMRDRRH
;
A
#
# COMPACT_ATOMS: atom_id res chain seq x y z
N MET A 1 5.46 10.92 -25.67
CA MET A 1 5.35 10.77 -24.21
C MET A 1 5.22 9.28 -23.93
N PRO A 2 6.24 8.57 -23.43
CA PRO A 2 6.01 7.19 -23.01
C PRO A 2 5.16 7.25 -21.73
N SER A 3 3.87 6.96 -21.87
CA SER A 3 3.06 6.50 -20.74
C SER A 3 3.65 5.17 -20.33
N THR A 4 4.61 5.18 -19.41
CA THR A 4 5.11 3.94 -18.80
C THR A 4 3.93 3.35 -18.06
N THR A 5 3.21 2.44 -18.70
CA THR A 5 2.23 1.60 -18.03
C THR A 5 3.02 0.77 -17.03
N LEU A 6 3.10 1.23 -15.78
CA LEU A 6 3.62 0.40 -14.69
C LEU A 6 2.87 -0.93 -14.76
N ALA A 7 3.59 -2.04 -14.67
CA ALA A 7 2.92 -3.32 -14.52
C ALA A 7 1.99 -3.24 -13.30
N ALA A 8 0.82 -3.89 -13.35
CA ALA A 8 -0.14 -3.82 -12.26
C ALA A 8 0.49 -4.23 -10.91
N ALA A 9 1.42 -5.18 -10.94
CA ALA A 9 2.26 -5.60 -9.82
C ALA A 9 3.13 -4.46 -9.27
N ASP A 10 3.80 -3.70 -10.14
CA ASP A 10 4.59 -2.53 -9.74
C ASP A 10 3.72 -1.45 -9.11
N ALA A 11 2.53 -1.21 -9.69
CA ALA A 11 1.59 -0.22 -9.15
C ALA A 11 1.05 -0.64 -7.78
N ALA A 12 0.75 -1.93 -7.61
CA ALA A 12 0.35 -2.53 -6.34
C ALA A 12 1.47 -2.42 -5.28
N ALA A 13 2.71 -2.70 -5.67
CA ALA A 13 3.89 -2.55 -4.81
C ALA A 13 4.07 -1.10 -4.36
N LEU A 14 3.97 -0.15 -5.29
CA LEU A 14 4.13 1.26 -4.97
C LEU A 14 2.99 1.80 -4.10
N LEU A 15 1.75 1.37 -4.32
CA LEU A 15 0.63 1.69 -3.43
C LEU A 15 0.86 1.16 -2.02
N LEU A 16 1.33 -0.08 -1.90
CA LEU A 16 1.64 -0.67 -0.60
C LEU A 16 2.77 0.10 0.08
N ALA A 17 3.81 0.46 -0.65
CA ALA A 17 4.92 1.27 -0.16
C ALA A 17 4.45 2.66 0.33
N ILE A 18 3.54 3.33 -0.38
CA ILE A 18 2.93 4.60 0.04
C ILE A 18 2.16 4.43 1.35
N VAL A 19 1.40 3.33 1.51
CA VAL A 19 0.67 3.05 2.75
C VAL A 19 1.61 2.84 3.92
N VAL A 20 2.68 2.05 3.74
CA VAL A 20 3.69 1.80 4.79
C VAL A 20 4.43 3.10 5.15
N SER A 21 4.67 3.96 4.16
CA SER A 21 5.42 5.20 4.36
C SER A 21 4.53 6.38 4.78
N ALA A 22 3.22 6.18 4.94
CA ALA A 22 2.24 7.24 5.18
C ALA A 22 2.49 7.99 6.50
N ASN A 23 2.90 7.27 7.54
CA ASN A 23 3.30 7.83 8.83
C ASN A 23 4.69 8.51 8.81
N GLY A 24 5.34 8.56 7.63
CA GLY A 24 6.66 9.17 7.42
C GLY A 24 7.84 8.32 7.86
N ARG A 25 7.66 7.01 8.09
CA ARG A 25 8.72 6.10 8.56
C ARG A 25 8.39 4.64 8.25
N ILE A 26 9.36 3.90 7.73
CA ILE A 26 9.22 2.46 7.52
C ILE A 26 9.75 1.75 8.78
N ASP A 27 8.87 1.13 9.56
CA ASP A 27 9.25 0.40 10.78
C ASP A 27 9.69 -1.04 10.44
N PRO A 28 10.75 -1.58 11.05
CA PRO A 28 11.15 -2.97 10.84
C PRO A 28 10.03 -3.99 11.14
N ARG A 29 9.05 -3.65 12.00
CA ARG A 29 7.88 -4.50 12.28
C ARG A 29 6.96 -4.64 11.08
N GLU A 30 6.78 -3.57 10.31
CA GLU A 30 5.97 -3.55 9.10
C GLU A 30 6.61 -4.39 8.01
N VAL A 31 7.93 -4.22 7.83
CA VAL A 31 8.72 -5.03 6.90
C VAL A 31 8.68 -6.50 7.30
N ALA A 32 8.82 -6.82 8.59
CA ALA A 32 8.70 -8.18 9.08
C ALA A 32 7.29 -8.77 8.93
N ALA A 33 6.25 -7.94 8.91
CA ALA A 33 4.88 -8.37 8.64
C ALA A 33 4.67 -8.65 7.14
N LEU A 34 5.21 -7.81 6.26
CA LEU A 34 5.23 -8.05 4.81
C LEU A 34 5.96 -9.36 4.47
N ASP A 35 7.11 -9.60 5.12
CA ASP A 35 7.90 -10.82 4.96
C ASP A 35 7.10 -12.07 5.39
N ARG A 36 6.47 -12.02 6.57
CA ARG A 36 5.59 -13.09 7.09
C ARG A 36 4.35 -13.36 6.23
N LEU A 37 3.95 -12.44 5.38
CA LEU A 37 2.78 -12.58 4.49
C LEU A 37 3.17 -12.99 3.07
N ASP A 38 4.46 -13.26 2.84
CA ASP A 38 5.05 -13.50 1.51
C ASP A 38 4.65 -12.39 0.52
N ALA A 39 4.52 -11.15 1.01
CA ALA A 39 3.97 -10.04 0.23
C ALA A 39 4.75 -9.83 -1.07
N TYR A 40 6.07 -9.92 -1.00
CA TYR A 40 6.98 -9.76 -2.13
C TYR A 40 6.76 -10.85 -3.20
N GLN A 41 6.68 -12.12 -2.77
CA GLN A 41 6.43 -13.24 -3.68
C GLN A 41 5.03 -13.16 -4.31
N ARG A 42 4.03 -12.75 -3.54
CA ARG A 42 2.63 -12.61 -4.02
C ARG A 42 2.45 -11.45 -4.99
N LEU A 43 3.25 -10.41 -4.85
CA LEU A 43 3.32 -9.29 -5.79
C LEU A 43 4.27 -9.57 -6.96
N GLY A 44 5.07 -10.62 -6.90
CA GLY A 44 6.06 -10.96 -7.93
C GLY A 44 7.26 -10.00 -7.96
N ILE A 45 7.59 -9.36 -6.84
CA ILE A 45 8.67 -8.38 -6.72
C ILE A 45 9.74 -8.86 -5.74
N HIS A 46 10.98 -8.38 -5.90
CA HIS A 46 12.03 -8.66 -4.91
C HIS A 46 11.89 -7.74 -3.69
N ARG A 47 12.22 -8.25 -2.50
CA ARG A 47 12.18 -7.49 -1.24
C ARG A 47 12.99 -6.19 -1.31
N ASN A 48 14.19 -6.24 -1.88
CA ASN A 48 15.05 -5.05 -2.03
C ASN A 48 14.43 -4.02 -2.96
N ASP A 49 13.85 -4.44 -4.10
CA ASP A 49 13.19 -3.51 -5.01
C ASP A 49 12.00 -2.82 -4.34
N PHE A 50 11.26 -3.54 -3.50
CA PHE A 50 10.19 -2.93 -2.71
C PHE A 50 10.70 -1.91 -1.71
N LEU A 51 11.75 -2.24 -0.94
CA LEU A 51 12.30 -1.34 0.07
C LEU A 51 12.89 -0.08 -0.57
N THR A 52 13.68 -0.22 -1.64
CA THR A 52 14.20 0.92 -2.39
C THR A 52 13.08 1.82 -2.91
N ARG A 53 11.97 1.23 -3.40
CA ARG A 53 10.81 2.00 -3.84
C ARG A 53 10.08 2.69 -2.69
N ALA A 54 9.98 2.03 -1.53
CA ALA A 54 9.38 2.61 -0.34
C ALA A 54 10.22 3.77 0.21
N GLU A 55 11.54 3.63 0.23
CA GLU A 55 12.46 4.70 0.57
C GLU A 55 12.36 5.87 -0.43
N SER A 56 12.40 5.59 -1.74
CA SER A 56 12.21 6.64 -2.76
C SER A 56 10.84 7.31 -2.68
N ALA A 57 9.77 6.56 -2.39
CA ALA A 57 8.44 7.14 -2.17
C ALA A 57 8.40 8.00 -0.90
N LEU A 58 9.08 7.59 0.18
CA LEU A 58 9.21 8.37 1.40
C LEU A 58 10.00 9.66 1.16
N GLU A 59 11.07 9.62 0.36
CA GLU A 59 11.84 10.80 -0.05
C GLU A 59 11.03 11.75 -0.95
N GLU A 60 10.23 11.20 -1.87
CA GLU A 60 9.39 11.97 -2.80
C GLU A 60 8.18 12.59 -2.08
N ILE A 61 7.57 11.88 -1.14
CA ILE A 61 6.45 12.37 -0.32
C ILE A 61 6.96 13.30 0.79
N GLY A 62 8.20 13.09 1.25
CA GLY A 62 9.11 14.10 1.80
C GLY A 62 8.74 14.76 3.13
N ARG A 63 7.55 14.54 3.71
CA ARG A 63 7.14 15.00 5.05
C ARG A 63 6.08 14.06 5.63
N PRO A 64 5.98 13.94 6.97
CA PRO A 64 4.83 13.29 7.59
C PRO A 64 3.56 13.93 7.04
N LEU A 65 2.63 13.09 6.58
CA LEU A 65 1.34 13.49 6.02
C LEU A 65 0.56 14.44 6.97
N SER A 66 0.90 14.42 8.26
CA SER A 66 0.29 15.20 9.33
C SER A 66 0.56 16.72 9.33
N GLU A 67 1.59 17.24 8.62
CA GLU A 67 1.92 18.68 8.69
C GLU A 67 1.65 19.48 7.41
N THR A 68 1.32 18.85 6.28
CA THR A 68 1.04 19.60 5.04
C THR A 68 -0.10 18.96 4.28
N GLN A 69 -1.31 19.48 4.52
CA GLN A 69 -2.50 19.39 3.66
C GLN A 69 -2.51 18.15 2.76
N TRP A 70 -2.98 17.03 3.31
CA TRP A 70 -3.54 15.88 2.60
C TRP A 70 -3.24 15.83 1.09
N LEU A 71 -2.07 15.25 0.73
CA LEU A 71 -1.54 15.03 -0.63
C LEU A 71 -1.66 16.28 -1.53
N ARG A 72 -0.52 16.88 -1.93
CA ARG A 72 -0.55 17.90 -2.99
C ARG A 72 -1.33 17.31 -4.17
N SER A 73 -2.00 18.14 -4.95
CA SER A 73 -2.81 17.67 -6.09
C SER A 73 -2.07 16.66 -6.98
N SER A 74 -0.75 16.82 -7.09
CA SER A 74 0.18 15.89 -7.76
C SER A 74 0.20 14.49 -7.14
N ASP A 75 0.30 14.39 -5.81
CA ASP A 75 0.38 13.10 -5.09
C ASP A 75 -0.98 12.38 -5.13
N ARG A 76 -2.09 13.12 -5.06
CA ARG A 76 -3.43 12.55 -5.29
C ARG A 76 -3.57 11.99 -6.70
N CYS A 77 -3.03 12.71 -7.69
CA CYS A 77 -3.06 12.27 -9.09
C CYS A 77 -2.23 11.00 -9.29
N LEU A 78 -1.05 10.91 -8.64
CA LEU A 78 -0.22 9.71 -8.63
C LEU A 78 -0.95 8.54 -7.98
N MET A 79 -1.53 8.72 -6.80
CA MET A 79 -2.33 7.68 -6.14
C MET A 79 -3.49 7.20 -7.01
N LEU A 80 -4.19 8.12 -7.68
CA LEU A 80 -5.29 7.78 -8.58
C LEU A 80 -4.80 7.00 -9.81
N ALA A 81 -3.67 7.39 -10.39
CA ALA A 81 -3.07 6.69 -11.53
C ALA A 81 -2.64 5.26 -11.15
N LEU A 82 -2.02 5.09 -9.97
CA LEU A 82 -1.63 3.77 -9.47
C LEU A 82 -2.86 2.90 -9.18
N GLN A 83 -3.89 3.47 -8.55
CA GLN A 83 -5.15 2.76 -8.28
C GLN A 83 -5.88 2.36 -9.56
N GLN A 84 -5.72 3.11 -10.65
CA GLN A 84 -6.26 2.79 -11.97
C GLN A 84 -5.43 1.71 -12.69
N ALA A 85 -4.11 1.73 -12.54
CA ALA A 85 -3.21 0.72 -13.09
C ALA A 85 -3.48 -0.68 -12.49
N VAL A 86 -3.89 -0.75 -11.22
CA VAL A 86 -4.38 -1.98 -10.60
C VAL A 86 -5.83 -2.23 -11.03
N ALA A 87 -6.02 -2.80 -12.22
CA ALA A 87 -7.33 -3.16 -12.74
C ALA A 87 -7.88 -4.48 -12.16
N ASP A 88 -7.00 -5.42 -11.82
CA ASP A 88 -7.36 -6.76 -11.38
C ASP A 88 -7.99 -6.76 -9.97
N PRO A 89 -9.21 -7.29 -9.78
CA PRO A 89 -9.89 -7.30 -8.50
C PRO A 89 -9.20 -8.19 -7.45
N GLY A 90 -8.50 -9.24 -7.87
CA GLY A 90 -7.70 -10.08 -6.97
C GLY A 90 -6.50 -9.31 -6.41
N LEU A 91 -5.81 -8.56 -7.27
CA LEU A 91 -4.68 -7.72 -6.89
C LEU A 91 -5.11 -6.54 -6.00
N ARG A 92 -6.27 -5.92 -6.27
CA ARG A 92 -6.86 -4.89 -5.38
C ARG A 92 -7.10 -5.43 -3.97
N LEU A 93 -7.73 -6.61 -3.87
CA LEU A 93 -7.98 -7.26 -2.59
C LEU A 93 -6.68 -7.65 -1.88
N LEU A 94 -5.67 -8.10 -2.63
CA LEU A 94 -4.35 -8.41 -2.10
C LEU A 94 -3.69 -7.16 -1.51
N VAL A 95 -3.67 -6.04 -2.23
CA VAL A 95 -3.11 -4.77 -1.73
C VAL A 95 -3.83 -4.31 -0.48
N CYS A 96 -5.17 -4.24 -0.49
CA CYS A 96 -5.95 -3.85 0.69
C CYS A 96 -5.64 -4.75 1.89
N ARG A 97 -5.49 -6.04 1.67
CA ARG A 97 -5.15 -6.98 2.74
C ARG A 97 -3.73 -6.76 3.28
N LEU A 98 -2.74 -6.64 2.41
CA LEU A 98 -1.36 -6.40 2.81
C LEU A 98 -1.26 -5.10 3.59
N SER A 99 -1.89 -4.03 3.08
CA SER A 99 -2.04 -2.75 3.78
C SER A 99 -2.66 -2.92 5.16
N ALA A 100 -3.79 -3.61 5.29
CA ALA A 100 -4.44 -3.83 6.57
C ALA A 100 -3.56 -4.59 7.58
N ALA A 101 -2.77 -5.55 7.11
CA ALA A 101 -1.89 -6.33 7.97
C ALA A 101 -0.65 -5.54 8.40
N VAL A 102 -0.14 -4.66 7.53
CA VAL A 102 1.01 -3.79 7.86
C VAL A 102 0.63 -2.71 8.85
N ILE A 103 -0.44 -1.96 8.60
CA ILE A 103 -0.90 -0.89 9.52
C ILE A 103 -1.31 -1.42 10.89
N THR A 104 -1.55 -2.73 11.03
CA THR A 104 -1.86 -3.38 12.32
C THR A 104 -0.66 -4.09 12.93
N ALA A 105 0.47 -4.19 12.22
CA ALA A 105 1.65 -4.94 12.66
C ALA A 105 2.43 -4.27 13.79
N ASP A 106 2.44 -2.94 13.81
CA ASP A 106 3.10 -2.13 14.83
C ASP A 106 2.20 -1.89 16.07
N GLY A 107 0.91 -2.24 15.96
CA GLY A 107 -0.11 -2.04 16.98
C GLY A 107 -0.58 -0.59 17.12
N ARG A 108 -0.18 0.32 16.23
CA ARG A 108 -0.51 1.74 16.26
C ARG A 108 -0.92 2.25 14.89
N VAL A 109 -2.18 2.02 14.54
CA VAL A 109 -2.79 2.66 13.37
C VAL A 109 -2.90 4.18 13.62
N THR A 110 -2.13 4.96 12.86
CA THR A 110 -2.22 6.43 12.81
C THR A 110 -3.42 6.89 11.98
N ASP A 111 -3.85 8.14 12.17
CA ASP A 111 -4.96 8.71 11.40
C ASP A 111 -4.61 8.81 9.90
N ASP A 112 -3.35 9.13 9.60
CA ASP A 112 -2.80 9.19 8.24
C ASP A 112 -2.89 7.84 7.51
N GLU A 113 -2.43 6.75 8.14
CA GLU A 113 -2.55 5.39 7.59
C GLU A 113 -4.00 4.98 7.38
N ARG A 114 -4.86 5.29 8.36
CA ARG A 114 -6.30 5.02 8.27
C ARG A 114 -6.93 5.77 7.11
N GLN A 115 -6.55 7.02 6.88
CA GLN A 115 -7.13 7.84 5.81
C GLN A 115 -6.66 7.39 4.42
N VAL A 116 -5.37 7.06 4.26
CA VAL A 116 -4.83 6.48 3.01
C VAL A 116 -5.50 5.13 2.73
N TYR A 117 -5.62 4.28 3.74
CA TYR A 117 -6.28 2.97 3.61
C TYR A 117 -7.78 3.09 3.28
N ALA A 118 -8.50 4.02 3.93
CA ALA A 118 -9.91 4.27 3.64
C ALA A 118 -10.13 4.77 2.19
N SER A 119 -9.20 5.58 1.67
CA SER A 119 -9.23 6.04 0.28
C SER A 119 -9.13 4.88 -0.71
N LEU A 120 -8.24 3.90 -0.46
CA LEU A 120 -8.10 2.69 -1.28
C LEU A 120 -9.38 1.84 -1.29
N LEU A 121 -9.96 1.60 -0.11
CA LEU A 121 -11.22 0.87 0.03
C LEU A 121 -12.36 1.56 -0.73
N SER A 122 -12.52 2.87 -0.52
CA SER A 122 -13.58 3.66 -1.16
C SER A 122 -13.43 3.68 -2.67
N ARG A 123 -12.20 3.75 -3.21
CA ARG A 123 -11.99 3.80 -4.66
C ARG A 123 -12.30 2.47 -5.33
N TRP A 124 -11.86 1.37 -4.74
CA TRP A 124 -12.02 0.04 -5.32
C TRP A 124 -13.35 -0.62 -4.97
N GLY A 125 -14.18 0.03 -4.14
CA GLY A 125 -15.46 -0.53 -3.67
C GLY A 125 -15.25 -1.76 -2.79
N VAL A 126 -14.09 -1.88 -2.16
CA VAL A 126 -13.74 -3.00 -1.27
C VAL A 126 -14.21 -2.67 0.13
N THR A 127 -14.99 -3.56 0.74
CA THR A 127 -15.43 -3.38 2.14
C THR A 127 -14.43 -3.98 3.12
N GLN A 128 -14.40 -3.45 4.34
CA GLN A 128 -13.55 -4.01 5.41
C GLN A 128 -13.91 -5.48 5.73
N THR A 129 -15.18 -5.85 5.54
CA THR A 129 -15.66 -7.23 5.62
C THR A 129 -15.00 -8.12 4.56
N MET A 130 -14.91 -7.67 3.31
CA MET A 130 -14.22 -8.42 2.24
C MET A 130 -12.74 -8.64 2.55
N VAL A 131 -12.06 -7.62 3.07
CA VAL A 131 -10.64 -7.73 3.48
C VAL A 131 -10.50 -8.71 4.64
N THR A 132 -11.37 -8.63 5.64
CA THR A 132 -11.39 -9.53 6.80
C THR A 132 -11.59 -10.98 6.35
N HIS A 133 -12.56 -11.24 5.47
CA HIS A 133 -12.78 -12.57 4.90
C HIS A 133 -11.57 -13.08 4.10
N ALA A 134 -10.92 -12.21 3.34
CA ALA A 134 -9.71 -12.56 2.58
C ALA A 134 -8.54 -12.92 3.51
N ILE A 135 -8.35 -12.19 4.63
CA ILE A 135 -7.36 -12.51 5.66
C ILE A 135 -7.67 -13.87 6.31
N MET A 136 -8.93 -14.10 6.69
CA MET A 136 -9.36 -15.36 7.31
C MET A 136 -9.19 -16.56 6.39
N ARG A 137 -9.45 -16.41 5.09
CA ARG A 137 -9.33 -17.50 4.11
C ARG A 137 -7.89 -17.94 3.91
N ASP A 138 -6.94 -17.01 3.98
CA ASP A 138 -5.52 -17.29 3.74
C ASP A 138 -4.82 -17.88 4.97
N ARG A 139 -5.25 -17.54 6.19
CA ARG A 139 -4.78 -18.21 7.42
C ARG A 139 -5.15 -19.69 7.52
N ARG A 140 -6.01 -20.19 6.62
CA ARG A 140 -6.45 -21.59 6.57
C ARG A 140 -5.67 -22.43 5.55
N HIS A 141 -4.69 -21.86 4.86
CA HIS A 141 -3.78 -22.55 3.95
C HIS A 141 -2.42 -22.75 4.58
#